data_AF-A0A962N9F0-F1
#
_entry.id   AF-A0A962N9F0-F1
#
_cell.length_a   1.000
_cell.length_b   1.000
_cell.length_c   1.000
_cell.angle_alpha   90.00
_cell.angle_beta   90.00
_cell.angle_gamma   90.00
#
_symmetry.space_group_name_H-M   'P 1'
#
loop_
_entity.id
_entity.type
_entity.pdbx_description
1 polymer ?
#
loop_
_entity_poly.entity_id
_entity_poly.type
_entity_poly.pdbx_seq_one_letter_code
_entity_poly.pdbx_strand_id
1 'polypeptide(L)'
;MTDSAAPQLTLLLNRWQAGDRQALDVLLPAVYAELKRLARTQLQRDGSATIQPTELVAEAYLKLVDVDQVDFAGRAHFYSIAARTMRRILVERYRRREAAKRGSG
;
A
#
# COMPACT_ATOMS: atom_id res chain seq x y z
N MET A 1 -26.94 -1.65 -3.81
CA MET A 1 -26.49 -2.65 -4.81
C MET A 1 -24.96 -2.78 -4.78
N THR A 2 -24.38 -3.08 -3.62
CA THR A 2 -22.91 -3.07 -3.40
C THR A 2 -22.53 -4.24 -2.49
N ASP A 3 -22.72 -5.46 -2.98
CA ASP A 3 -22.27 -6.68 -2.29
C ASP A 3 -21.33 -7.53 -3.17
N SER A 4 -21.38 -7.35 -4.50
CA SER A 4 -20.56 -8.13 -5.46
C SER A 4 -19.10 -7.69 -5.57
N ALA A 5 -18.72 -6.51 -5.07
CA ALA A 5 -17.36 -5.98 -5.23
C ALA A 5 -16.32 -6.61 -4.29
N ALA A 6 -16.73 -7.05 -3.09
CA ALA A 6 -15.80 -7.67 -2.13
C ALA A 6 -15.40 -9.10 -2.52
N PRO A 7 -16.32 -9.99 -2.95
CA PRO A 7 -15.96 -11.29 -3.52
C PRO A 7 -15.09 -11.15 -4.76
N GLN A 8 -15.38 -10.16 -5.62
CA GLN A 8 -14.62 -9.92 -6.84
C GLN A 8 -13.17 -9.48 -6.55
N LEU A 9 -12.95 -8.61 -5.54
CA LEU A 9 -11.60 -8.18 -5.18
C LEU A 9 -10.76 -9.33 -4.62
N THR A 10 -11.33 -10.15 -3.72
CA THR A 10 -10.64 -11.32 -3.18
C THR A 10 -10.30 -12.33 -4.28
N LEU A 11 -11.20 -12.55 -5.25
CA LEU A 11 -10.90 -13.38 -6.41
C LEU A 11 -9.73 -12.83 -7.25
N LEU A 12 -9.71 -11.52 -7.50
CA LEU A 12 -8.61 -10.87 -8.23
C LEU A 12 -7.28 -10.96 -7.48
N LEU A 13 -7.29 -10.82 -6.15
CA LEU A 13 -6.12 -11.03 -5.29
C LEU A 13 -5.59 -12.46 -5.41
N ASN A 14 -6.45 -13.46 -5.29
CA ASN A 14 -6.07 -14.87 -5.41
C ASN A 14 -5.48 -15.19 -6.79
N ARG A 15 -6.09 -14.66 -7.87
CA ARG A 15 -5.58 -14.83 -9.24
C ARG A 15 -4.21 -14.17 -9.41
N TRP A 16 -4.05 -12.96 -8.90
CA TRP A 16 -2.78 -12.26 -8.93
C TRP A 16 -1.67 -13.04 -8.18
N GLN A 17 -1.97 -13.59 -7.00
CA GLN A 17 -1.04 -14.45 -6.25
C GLN A 17 -0.69 -15.75 -6.99
N ALA A 18 -1.61 -16.26 -7.81
CA ALA A 18 -1.36 -17.42 -8.68
C ALA A 18 -0.53 -17.07 -9.94
N GLY A 19 -0.06 -15.82 -10.07
CA GLY A 19 0.76 -15.36 -11.19
C GLY A 19 -0.01 -14.76 -12.36
N ASP A 20 -1.34 -14.61 -12.25
CA ASP A 20 -2.17 -13.98 -13.27
C ASP A 20 -1.94 -12.46 -13.29
N ARG A 21 -1.05 -12.00 -14.17
CA ARG A 21 -0.75 -10.58 -14.35
C ARG A 21 -1.95 -9.79 -14.88
N GLN A 22 -2.90 -10.40 -15.58
CA GLN A 22 -4.10 -9.69 -16.05
C GLN A 22 -5.06 -9.39 -14.89
N ALA A 23 -5.06 -10.20 -13.85
CA ALA A 23 -5.81 -9.90 -12.63
C ALA A 23 -5.34 -8.58 -11.98
N LEU A 24 -4.05 -8.25 -12.13
CA LEU A 24 -3.48 -7.01 -11.62
C LEU A 24 -4.03 -5.77 -12.32
N ASP A 25 -4.23 -5.83 -13.64
CA ASP A 25 -4.79 -4.72 -14.43
C ASP A 25 -6.21 -4.35 -13.98
N VAL A 26 -6.98 -5.35 -13.54
CA VAL A 26 -8.35 -5.17 -13.01
C VAL A 26 -8.33 -4.79 -11.53
N LEU A 27 -7.40 -5.36 -10.76
CA LEU A 27 -7.25 -5.10 -9.33
C LEU A 27 -6.79 -3.67 -9.05
N LEU A 28 -5.82 -3.17 -9.83
CA LEU A 28 -5.15 -1.89 -9.62
C LEU A 28 -6.15 -0.73 -9.48
N PRO A 29 -7.05 -0.46 -10.45
CA PRO A 29 -8.02 0.62 -10.33
C PRO A 29 -8.93 0.48 -9.10
N ALA A 30 -9.32 -0.76 -8.76
CA ALA A 30 -10.21 -1.06 -7.66
C ALA A 30 -9.56 -0.81 -6.29
N VAL A 31 -8.27 -1.11 -6.13
CA VAL A 31 -7.55 -0.88 -4.86
C VAL A 31 -6.95 0.51 -4.75
N TYR A 32 -6.57 1.13 -5.86
CA TYR A 32 -5.78 2.37 -5.87
C TYR A 32 -6.49 3.55 -5.21
N ALA A 33 -7.81 3.69 -5.40
CA ALA A 33 -8.59 4.74 -4.75
C ALA A 33 -8.57 4.60 -3.22
N GLU A 34 -8.72 3.39 -2.72
CA GLU A 34 -8.74 3.09 -1.29
C GLU A 34 -7.34 3.18 -0.67
N LEU A 35 -6.30 2.73 -1.39
CA LEU A 35 -4.91 2.92 -0.99
C LEU A 35 -4.55 4.41 -0.89
N LYS A 36 -4.99 5.26 -1.84
CA LYS A 36 -4.80 6.71 -1.75
C LYS A 36 -5.54 7.31 -0.56
N ARG A 37 -6.74 6.82 -0.24
CA ARG A 37 -7.50 7.24 0.95
C ARG A 37 -6.73 6.90 2.24
N LEU A 38 -6.23 5.67 2.36
CA LEU A 38 -5.40 5.24 3.49
C LEU A 38 -4.12 6.07 3.62
N ALA A 39 -3.42 6.30 2.51
CA ALA A 39 -2.22 7.11 2.47
C ALA A 39 -2.48 8.54 2.97
N ARG A 40 -3.54 9.20 2.52
CA ARG A 40 -3.93 10.54 2.99
C ARG A 40 -4.17 10.56 4.50
N THR A 41 -4.92 9.60 5.03
CA THR A 41 -5.19 9.50 6.47
C THR A 41 -3.90 9.31 7.27
N GLN A 42 -2.96 8.50 6.79
CA GLN A 42 -1.67 8.31 7.48
C GLN A 42 -0.82 9.57 7.46
N LEU A 43 -0.72 10.25 6.31
CA LEU A 43 0.06 11.48 6.16
C LEU A 43 -0.46 12.64 7.01
N GLN A 44 -1.78 12.75 7.17
CA GLN A 44 -2.38 13.73 8.07
C GLN A 44 -2.01 13.48 9.54
N ARG A 45 -1.88 12.22 9.96
CA ARG A 45 -1.52 11.85 11.34
C ARG A 45 -0.04 12.05 11.62
N ASP A 46 0.82 11.78 10.63
CA ASP A 46 2.27 11.91 10.78
C ASP A 46 2.75 13.37 10.60
N GLY A 47 1.89 14.29 10.13
CA GLY A 47 2.22 15.70 9.93
C GLY A 47 3.32 15.96 8.88
N SER A 48 3.68 14.94 8.11
CA SER A 48 4.78 15.00 7.14
C SER A 48 4.27 15.49 5.79
N ALA A 49 4.49 16.77 5.49
CA ALA A 49 4.17 17.38 4.19
C ALA A 49 5.18 17.02 3.07
N THR A 50 6.17 16.15 3.35
CA THR A 50 7.31 15.92 2.46
C THR A 50 7.06 14.84 1.40
N ILE A 51 5.97 14.08 1.52
CA ILE A 51 5.65 12.98 0.61
C ILE A 51 4.20 13.13 0.15
N GLN A 52 3.97 12.94 -1.15
CA GLN A 52 2.61 12.95 -1.67
C GLN A 52 1.92 11.59 -1.45
N PRO A 53 0.58 11.54 -1.24
CA PRO A 53 -0.13 10.27 -1.09
C PRO A 53 0.11 9.31 -2.26
N THR A 54 0.19 9.81 -3.49
CA THR A 54 0.47 9.00 -4.68
C THR A 54 1.84 8.35 -4.64
N GLU A 55 2.87 9.07 -4.16
CA GLU A 55 4.22 8.54 -4.02
C GLU A 55 4.26 7.43 -2.97
N LEU A 56 3.60 7.64 -1.83
CA LEU A 56 3.48 6.63 -0.78
C LEU A 56 2.77 5.36 -1.28
N VAL A 57 1.72 5.52 -2.09
CA VAL A 57 1.00 4.38 -2.69
C VAL A 57 1.88 3.65 -3.70
N ALA A 58 2.60 4.35 -4.57
CA ALA A 58 3.48 3.73 -5.55
C ALA A 58 4.61 2.92 -4.87
N GLU A 59 5.27 3.48 -3.86
CA GLU A 59 6.32 2.78 -3.12
C GLU A 59 5.77 1.59 -2.32
N ALA A 60 4.61 1.75 -1.67
CA ALA A 60 3.96 0.64 -0.99
C ALA A 60 3.57 -0.48 -1.96
N TYR A 61 3.08 -0.13 -3.15
CA TYR A 61 2.73 -1.08 -4.18
C TYR A 61 3.94 -1.88 -4.66
N LEU A 62 5.07 -1.22 -4.96
CA LEU A 62 6.32 -1.91 -5.31
C LEU A 62 6.73 -2.92 -4.24
N LYS A 63 6.67 -2.53 -2.96
CA LYS A 63 6.96 -3.45 -1.85
C LYS A 63 5.93 -4.57 -1.68
N LEU A 64 4.70 -4.41 -2.13
CA LEU A 64 3.66 -5.45 -2.05
C LEU A 64 3.78 -6.44 -3.20
N VAL A 65 4.19 -5.99 -4.39
CA VAL A 65 4.40 -6.87 -5.55
C VAL A 65 5.70 -7.66 -5.48
N ASP A 66 6.73 -7.12 -4.80
CA ASP A 66 8.01 -7.81 -4.61
C ASP A 66 7.96 -8.90 -3.52
N VAL A 67 6.86 -9.02 -2.78
CA VAL A 67 6.72 -10.05 -1.75
C VAL A 67 5.98 -11.24 -2.33
N ASP A 68 6.76 -12.16 -2.91
CA ASP A 68 6.29 -13.41 -3.52
C ASP A 68 5.51 -14.35 -2.58
N GLN A 69 5.43 -14.05 -1.28
CA GLN A 69 4.85 -14.94 -0.26
C GLN A 69 3.76 -14.31 0.61
N VAL A 70 3.20 -13.15 0.26
CA VAL A 70 2.07 -12.64 1.05
C VAL A 70 0.80 -13.39 0.68
N ASP A 71 0.26 -14.15 1.65
CA ASP A 71 -1.07 -14.71 1.55
C ASP A 71 -2.16 -13.67 1.90
N PHE A 72 -2.72 -13.04 0.87
CA PHE A 72 -3.88 -12.16 0.98
C PHE A 72 -5.16 -12.98 1.18
N ALA A 73 -5.40 -13.43 2.41
CA ALA A 73 -6.65 -14.07 2.85
C ALA A 73 -7.95 -13.29 2.56
N GLY A 74 -7.85 -12.06 2.04
CA GLY A 74 -8.96 -11.29 1.50
C GLY A 74 -8.70 -9.79 1.50
N ARG A 75 -9.71 -9.03 1.07
CA ARG A 75 -9.69 -7.56 0.98
C ARG A 75 -9.19 -6.87 2.25
N ALA A 76 -9.74 -7.25 3.41
CA ALA A 76 -9.38 -6.62 4.69
C ALA A 76 -7.91 -6.87 5.06
N HIS A 77 -7.43 -8.09 4.81
CA HIS A 77 -6.03 -8.45 5.05
C HIS A 77 -5.11 -7.66 4.13
N PHE A 78 -5.43 -7.60 2.83
CA PHE A 78 -4.69 -6.79 1.84
C PHE A 78 -4.52 -5.32 2.28
N TYR A 79 -5.62 -4.65 2.63
CA TYR A 79 -5.53 -3.25 3.08
C TYR A 79 -4.80 -3.08 4.41
N SER A 80 -4.87 -4.07 5.31
CA SER A 80 -4.12 -4.05 6.56
C SER A 80 -2.62 -4.17 6.33
N ILE A 81 -2.19 -5.05 5.42
CA ILE A 81 -0.79 -5.18 5.04
C ILE A 81 -0.33 -3.91 4.34
N ALA A 82 -1.10 -3.39 3.38
CA ALA A 82 -0.78 -2.15 2.68
C ALA A 82 -0.61 -0.97 3.64
N ALA A 83 -1.52 -0.81 4.61
CA ALA A 83 -1.43 0.23 5.62
C ALA A 83 -0.16 0.09 6.49
N ARG A 84 0.21 -1.14 6.87
CA ARG A 84 1.46 -1.41 7.62
C ARG A 84 2.70 -1.09 6.79
N THR A 85 2.72 -1.47 5.52
CA THR A 85 3.82 -1.17 4.59
C THR A 85 4.01 0.33 4.42
N MET A 86 2.92 1.09 4.23
CA MET A 86 2.96 2.56 4.16
C MET A 86 3.54 3.17 5.43
N ARG A 87 3.07 2.74 6.61
CA ARG A 87 3.60 3.23 7.89
C ARG A 87 5.10 2.96 8.03
N ARG A 88 5.55 1.78 7.61
CA ARG A 88 6.99 1.42 7.62
C ARG A 88 7.80 2.35 6.73
N ILE A 89 7.33 2.64 5.52
CA ILE A 89 7.98 3.61 4.60
C ILE A 89 8.12 4.98 5.27
N LEU A 90 7.04 5.48 5.89
CA LEU A 90 7.06 6.79 6.55
C LEU A 90 8.06 6.84 7.72
N VAL A 91 8.08 5.80 8.56
CA VAL A 91 9.04 5.69 9.67
C VAL A 91 10.48 5.62 9.17
N GLU A 92 10.75 4.84 8.13
CA GLU A 92 12.09 4.74 7.53
C GLU A 92 12.56 6.10 6.98
N ARG A 93 11.68 6.83 6.28
CA ARG A 93 11.97 8.18 5.78
C ARG A 93 12.23 9.17 6.93
N TYR A 94 11.42 9.14 8.00
CA TYR A 94 11.65 9.96 9.18
C TYR A 94 13.00 9.68 9.83
N ARG A 95 13.33 8.40 10.04
CA ARG A 95 14.62 7.97 10.61
C ARG A 95 15.81 8.44 9.77
N ARG A 96 15.72 8.33 8.44
CA ARG A 96 16.77 8.80 7.52
C ARG A 96 16.98 10.31 7.62
N ARG A 97 15.88 11.09 7.70
CA ARG A 97 15.95 12.55 7.88
C ARG A 97 16.62 12.94 9.19
N GLU A 98 16.28 12.27 10.29
CA GLU A 98 16.88 12.53 11.60
C GLU A 98 18.36 12.11 11.66
N ALA A 99 18.75 11.04 10.98
CA ALA A 99 20.15 10.64 10.86
C ALA A 99 20.98 11.66 10.05
N ALA A 100 20.43 12.15 8.93
CA ALA A 100 21.10 13.15 8.10
C ALA A 100 21.39 14.46 8.85
N LYS A 101 20.50 14.89 9.76
CA LYS A 101 20.72 16.09 10.60
C LYS A 101 21.85 15.93 11.63
N ARG A 102 22.19 14.71 12.03
CA ARG A 102 23.22 14.42 13.05
C ARG A 102 24.62 14.27 12.47
N GLY A 103 24.76 14.11 11.15
CA GLY A 103 26.05 13.96 10.47
C GLY A 103 26.68 15.28 10.00
N SER A 104 26.11 16.43 10.37
CA SER A 104 26.61 17.77 10.00
C SER A 104 27.32 18.49 11.15
N GLY A 105 27.80 17.74 12.14
CA GLY A 105 28.62 18.26 13.26
C GLY A 105 30.09 18.31 12.91
#